data_AF-A0A0C5V0R3-F1
#
_entry.id   AF-A0A0C5V0R3-F1
#
_cell.length_a   1.000
_cell.length_b   1.000
_cell.length_c   1.000
_cell.angle_alpha   90.00
_cell.angle_beta   90.00
_cell.angle_gamma   90.00
#
_symmetry.space_group_name_H-M   'P 1'
#
loop_
_entity.id
_entity.type
_entity.pdbx_description
1 polymer ?
#
loop_
_entity_poly.entity_id
_entity_poly.type
_entity_poly.pdbx_seq_one_letter_code
_entity_poly.pdbx_strand_id
1 'polypeptide(L)' 'MHTHRFWVESENRFVKLRVSSKGMRIIDKKGIDAVLADVRARGDKI' A
#
# COMPACT_ATOMS: atom_id res chain seq x y z
N MET A 1 -5.15 -14.73 4.01
CA MET A 1 -5.19 -13.28 3.72
C MET A 1 -4.48 -12.58 4.86
N HIS A 2 -3.40 -11.86 4.56
CA HIS A 2 -2.50 -11.31 5.58
C HIS A 2 -2.52 -9.78 5.56
N THR A 3 -2.52 -9.19 6.75
CA THR A 3 -2.43 -7.75 6.93
C THR A 3 -0.96 -7.41 7.19
N HIS A 4 -0.38 -6.58 6.32
CA HIS A 4 0.97 -6.09 6.46
C HIS A 4 0.95 -4.60 6.80
N ARG A 5 1.98 -4.14 7.50
CA ARG A 5 2.17 -2.71 7.76
C ARG A 5 3.25 -2.19 6.83
N PHE A 6 2.98 -1.05 6.21
CA PHE A 6 3.94 -0.34 5.39
C PHE A 6 4.19 1.03 6.02
N TRP A 7 5.45 1.43 6.04
CA TRP A 7 5.81 2.79 6.41
C TRP A 7 5.57 3.70 5.21
N VAL A 8 4.91 4.83 5.44
CA VAL A 8 4.59 5.81 4.40
C VAL A 8 5.32 7.09 4.76
N GLU A 9 6.35 7.41 3.98
CA GLU A 9 7.17 8.61 4.16
C GLU A 9 6.33 9.88 4.02
N SER A 10 5.41 9.91 3.04
CA SER A 10 4.57 11.09 2.78
C SER A 10 3.67 11.52 3.95
N GLU A 11 3.34 10.59 4.86
CA GLU A 11 2.46 10.86 6.01
C GLU A 11 3.17 10.60 7.34
N ASN A 12 4.45 10.23 7.28
CA ASN A 12 5.27 9.84 8.44
C ASN A 12 4.55 8.85 9.37
N ARG A 13 3.85 7.86 8.79
CA ARG A 13 3.01 6.91 9.55
C ARG A 13 3.03 5.49 8.99
N PHE A 14 2.69 4.53 9.85
CA PHE A 14 2.44 3.15 9.42
C PHE A 14 0.99 2.97 8.95
N VAL A 15 0.82 2.50 7.72
CA VAL A 15 -0.47 2.11 7.16
C VAL A 15 -0.61 0.60 7.16
N LYS A 16 -1.72 0.10 7.68
CA LYS A 16 -2.07 -1.34 7.66
C LYS A 16 -2.89 -1.63 6.41
N LEU A 17 -2.36 -2.49 5.54
CA LEU A 17 -3.04 -2.91 4.31
C LEU A 17 -3.19 -4.43 4.28
N ARG A 18 -4.37 -4.88 3.85
CA ARG A 18 -4.61 -6.29 3.53
C ARG A 18 -4.10 -6.52 2.12
N VAL A 19 -2.97 -7.20 1.99
CA VAL A 19 -2.30 -7.38 0.70
C VAL A 19 -2.12 -8.86 0.41
N SER A 20 -2.32 -9.25 -0.85
CA SER A 20 -1.99 -10.60 -1.33
C SER A 20 -0.52 -10.68 -1.76
N SER A 21 0.02 -11.89 -1.94
CA SER A 21 1.41 -12.06 -2.40
C SER A 21 1.68 -11.37 -3.75
N LYS A 22 0.66 -11.26 -4.62
CA LYS A 22 0.75 -10.49 -5.87
C LYS A 22 0.85 -8.98 -5.59
N GLY A 23 0.03 -8.45 -4.68
CA GLY A 23 0.10 -7.05 -4.28
C GLY A 23 1.44 -6.68 -3.65
N MET A 24 2.04 -7.59 -2.87
CA MET A 24 3.37 -7.39 -2.29
C MET A 24 4.45 -7.19 -3.37
N ARG A 25 4.45 -8.00 -4.43
CA ARG A 25 5.35 -7.81 -5.59
C ARG A 25 5.14 -6.48 -6.31
N ILE A 26 3.89 -5.99 -6.37
CA ILE A 26 3.60 -4.69 -6.99
C ILE A 26 4.15 -3.55 -6.14
N ILE A 27 4.00 -3.63 -4.81
CA ILE A 27 4.54 -2.65 -3.87
C ILE A 27 6.07 -2.63 -3.94
N ASP A 28 6.72 -3.80 -3.97
CA ASP A 28 8.17 -3.89 -4.10
C ASP A 28 8.68 -3.30 -5.43
N LYS A 29 7.96 -3.54 -6.53
CA LYS A 29 8.34 -3.04 -7.86
C LYS A 29 8.09 -1.55 -8.06
N LYS A 30 6.98 -1.02 -7.55
CA LYS A 30 6.54 0.37 -7.82
C LYS A 30 6.77 1.33 -6.65
N GLY A 31 7.05 0.82 -5.46
CA GLY A 31 7.03 1.57 -4.22
C GLY A 31 5.61 1.68 -3.62
N ILE A 32 5.55 1.95 -2.31
CA ILE A 32 4.29 2.05 -1.58
C ILE A 32 3.50 3.32 -1.94
N ASP A 33 4.17 4.45 -2.16
CA ASP A 33 3.52 5.73 -2.46
C ASP A 33 2.76 5.70 -3.78
N ALA A 34 3.34 5.10 -4.83
CA ALA A 34 2.68 4.93 -6.12
C ALA A 34 1.44 4.03 -6.02
N VAL A 35 1.53 2.97 -5.22
CA VAL A 35 0.39 2.06 -5.00
C VAL A 35 -0.70 2.75 -4.18
N LEU A 36 -0.35 3.52 -3.15
CA LEU A 36 -1.31 4.30 -2.38
C LEU A 36 -2.01 5.36 -3.22
N ALA A 37 -1.29 6.01 -4.14
CA ALA A 37 -1.88 6.95 -5.09
C ALA A 37 -2.91 6.25 -6.00
N ASP A 38 -2.59 5.07 -6.55
CA ASP A 38 -3.51 4.28 -7.38
C ASP A 38 -4.73 3.79 -6.58
N VAL A 39 -4.53 3.35 -5.34
CA VAL A 39 -5.61 2.91 -4.44
C VAL A 39 -6.54 4.07 -4.09
N ARG A 40 -5.98 5.25 -3.78
CA ARG A 40 -6.78 6.48 -3.55
C ARG A 40 -7.53 6.92 -4.80
N ALA A 41 -6.90 6.84 -5.97
CA ALA A 41 -7.54 7.19 -7.24
C ALA A 41 -8.71 6.26 -7.58
N ARG A 42 -8.64 4.99 -7.15
CA ARG A 42 -9.75 4.03 -7.25
C ARG A 42 -10.88 4.30 -6.25
N GLY A 43 -10.69 5.18 -5.27
CA GLY A 43 -11.70 5.51 -4.26
C GLY A 43 -11.86 4.46 -3.16
N ASP A 44 -10.94 3.49 -3.07
CA ASP A 44 -10.93 2.52 -1.99
C ASP A 44 -10.52 3.25 -0.69
N LYS A 45 -11.41 3.26 0.31
CA LYS A 45 -11.13 3.87 1.62
C LYS A 45 -10.06 3.05 2.35
N ILE A 46 -8.89 3.66 2.54
CA ILE A 46 -7.75 3.13 3.29
C ILE A 46 -7.95 3.38 4.79
#